data_AF-A0A1Y1XCA9-F1
#
_entry.id   AF-A0A1Y1XCA9-F1
#
_cell.length_a   1.000
_cell.length_b   1.000
_cell.length_c   1.000
_cell.angle_alpha   90.00
_cell.angle_beta   90.00
_cell.angle_gamma   90.00
#
_symmetry.space_group_name_H-M   'P 1'
#
loop_
_entity.id
_entity.type
_entity.pdbx_description
1 polymer ?
#
loop_
_entity_poly.entity_id
_entity_poly.type
_entity_poly.pdbx_seq_one_letter_code
_entity_poly.pdbx_strand_id
1 'polypeptide(L)'
;MPINLGEFGTLWGKSVVTIYIKPSCYTHELLDQEEYFTLCFLPTWYYSALNILGSTSGRDTDKIKKSGLKPIELPNGVSYSVAEETFICKKLYKQTLIIYLRI
;
A
#
# COMPACT_ATOMS: atom_id res chain seq x y z
N MET A 1 2.04 4.87 -0.08
CA MET A 1 1.83 5.11 -1.53
C MET A 1 0.38 4.78 -1.79
N PRO A 2 -0.37 5.56 -2.58
CA PRO A 2 -1.73 5.19 -2.99
C PRO A 2 -1.71 3.90 -3.82
N ILE A 3 -2.63 2.98 -3.53
CA ILE A 3 -2.81 1.75 -4.29
C ILE A 3 -4.13 1.87 -5.06
N ASN A 4 -4.04 1.85 -6.39
CA ASN A 4 -5.22 2.00 -7.27
C ASN A 4 -5.67 0.68 -7.89
N LEU A 5 -4.84 -0.37 -7.82
CA LEU A 5 -5.11 -1.68 -8.39
C LEU A 5 -4.99 -2.73 -7.30
N GLY A 6 -6.13 -3.33 -6.98
CA GLY A 6 -6.22 -4.43 -6.04
C GLY A 6 -7.66 -4.89 -5.89
N GLU A 7 -7.84 -5.99 -5.18
CA GLU A 7 -9.12 -6.63 -4.95
C GLU A 7 -9.16 -7.28 -3.57
N PHE A 8 -10.32 -7.24 -2.93
CA PHE A 8 -10.63 -8.08 -1.78
C PHE A 8 -11.33 -9.34 -2.27
N GLY A 9 -10.99 -10.48 -1.68
CA GLY A 9 -11.55 -11.74 -2.11
C GLY A 9 -11.34 -12.86 -1.12
N THR A 10 -11.60 -14.08 -1.59
CA THR A 10 -11.38 -15.30 -0.82
C THR A 10 -10.47 -16.24 -1.60
N LEU A 11 -9.36 -16.65 -1.00
CA LEU A 11 -8.44 -17.64 -1.56
C LEU A 11 -8.38 -18.84 -0.62
N TRP A 12 -8.82 -20.01 -1.10
CA TRP A 12 -8.90 -21.25 -0.34
C TRP A 12 -9.56 -21.10 1.05
N GLY A 13 -10.70 -20.42 1.09
CA GLY A 13 -11.47 -20.21 2.32
C GLY A 13 -10.90 -19.15 3.27
N LYS A 14 -9.84 -18.44 2.88
CA LYS A 14 -9.29 -17.31 3.65
C LYS A 14 -9.62 -15.98 2.98
N SER A 15 -10.03 -15.00 3.77
CA SER A 15 -10.14 -13.60 3.30
C SER A 15 -8.75 -13.09 2.93
N VAL A 16 -8.60 -12.60 1.71
CA VAL A 16 -7.34 -12.09 1.17
C VAL A 16 -7.55 -10.75 0.49
N VAL A 17 -6.45 -10.01 0.35
CA VAL A 17 -6.36 -8.85 -0.52
C VAL A 17 -5.22 -9.09 -1.51
N THR A 18 -5.49 -8.88 -2.78
CA THR A 18 -4.48 -8.87 -3.85
C THR A 18 -4.19 -7.42 -4.19
N ILE A 19 -2.91 -7.03 -4.20
CA ILE A 19 -2.48 -5.70 -4.64
C ILE A 19 -1.49 -5.82 -5.80
N TYR A 20 -1.59 -4.92 -6.76
CA TYR A 20 -0.68 -4.87 -7.91
C TYR A 20 0.27 -3.69 -7.76
N ILE A 21 1.57 -3.99 -7.64
CA ILE A 21 2.61 -2.99 -7.44
C ILE A 21 3.58 -3.04 -8.60
N LYS A 22 3.86 -1.87 -9.20
CA LYS A 22 4.88 -1.77 -10.25
C LYS A 22 6.27 -2.04 -9.67
N PRO A 23 7.13 -2.84 -10.34
CA PRO A 23 8.48 -3.14 -9.84
C PRO A 23 9.36 -1.91 -9.60
N SER A 24 9.12 -0.80 -10.32
CA SER A 24 9.84 0.45 -10.15
C SER A 24 9.46 1.25 -8.90
N CYS A 25 8.34 0.92 -8.25
CA CYS A 25 7.93 1.58 -7.01
C CYS A 25 8.79 1.10 -5.84
N TYR A 26 9.33 2.01 -5.03
CA TYR A 26 10.09 1.64 -3.83
C TYR A 26 9.29 0.73 -2.86
N THR A 27 7.96 0.87 -2.82
CA THR A 27 7.08 -0.02 -2.05
C THR A 27 7.20 -1.50 -2.47
N HIS A 28 7.61 -1.82 -3.71
CA HIS A 28 7.88 -3.20 -4.12
C HIS A 28 9.03 -3.82 -3.32
N GLU A 29 10.12 -3.08 -3.10
CA GLU A 29 11.27 -3.55 -2.31
C GLU A 29 10.90 -3.72 -0.84
N LEU A 30 10.11 -2.80 -0.29
CA LEU A 30 9.61 -2.93 1.09
C LEU A 30 8.74 -4.17 1.25
N LEU A 31 7.85 -4.43 0.28
CA LEU A 31 7.05 -5.65 0.27
C LEU A 31 7.87 -6.92 0.07
N ASP A 32 9.10 -6.85 -0.43
CA ASP A 32 9.99 -8.00 -0.48
C ASP A 32 10.63 -8.29 0.88
N GLN A 33 11.03 -7.24 1.58
CA GLN A 33 11.71 -7.32 2.87
C GLN A 33 10.76 -7.65 4.03
N GLU A 34 9.52 -7.17 3.96
CA GLU A 34 8.57 -7.27 5.06
C GLU A 34 7.57 -8.44 4.89
N GLU A 35 7.20 -9.07 6.01
CA GLU A 35 6.16 -10.12 6.03
C GLU A 35 4.75 -9.52 6.08
N TYR A 36 4.60 -8.31 6.61
CA TYR A 36 3.32 -7.62 6.77
C TYR A 36 3.29 -6.30 6.03
N PHE A 37 2.09 -5.88 5.64
CA PHE A 37 1.81 -4.54 5.12
C PHE A 37 0.44 -4.08 5.59
N THR A 38 0.21 -2.77 5.52
CA THR A 38 -1.08 -2.18 5.86
C THR A 38 -1.74 -1.54 4.65
N LEU A 39 -3.07 -1.66 4.58
CA LEU A 39 -3.91 -0.90 3.66
C LEU A 39 -4.75 0.07 4.47
N CYS A 40 -4.49 1.35 4.28
CA CYS A 40 -5.17 2.43 5.00
C CYS A 40 -6.15 3.12 4.06
N PHE A 41 -7.44 3.09 4.40
CA PHE A 41 -8.47 3.83 3.70
C PHE A 41 -8.52 5.24 4.28
N LEU A 42 -8.15 6.23 3.47
CA LEU A 42 -8.18 7.63 3.85
C LEU A 42 -9.44 8.29 3.28
N PRO A 43 -10.02 9.28 3.97
CA PRO A 43 -11.14 10.04 3.45
C PRO A 43 -10.81 10.73 2.13
N THR A 44 -11.80 10.89 1.27
CA THR A 44 -11.63 11.43 -0.10
C THR A 44 -11.05 12.85 -0.14
N TRP A 45 -11.26 13.65 0.90
CA TRP A 45 -10.70 15.01 1.01
C TRP A 45 -9.19 15.06 1.30
N TYR A 46 -8.52 13.93 1.56
CA TYR A 46 -7.05 13.85 1.70
C TYR A 46 -6.32 13.73 0.36
N TYR A 47 -6.91 14.21 -0.73
CA TYR A 47 -6.35 14.13 -2.08
C TYR A 47 -4.93 14.71 -2.21
N SER A 48 -4.66 15.83 -1.54
CA SER A 48 -3.32 16.46 -1.56
C SER A 48 -2.25 15.55 -0.96
N ALA A 49 -2.55 14.91 0.17
CA ALA A 49 -1.66 13.95 0.81
C ALA A 49 -1.45 12.71 -0.07
N LEU A 50 -2.53 12.17 -0.66
CA LEU A 50 -2.45 11.03 -1.59
C LEU A 50 -1.58 11.36 -2.81
N ASN A 51 -1.73 12.56 -3.38
CA ASN A 51 -0.92 13.00 -4.52
C ASN A 51 0.57 13.07 -4.17
N ILE A 52 0.93 13.62 -3.00
CA ILE A 52 2.33 13.63 -2.52
C ILE A 52 2.85 12.19 -2.36
N LEU A 53 2.07 11.31 -1.73
CA LEU A 53 2.46 9.92 -1.50
C LEU A 53 2.64 9.09 -2.77
N GLY A 54 1.95 9.46 -3.86
CA GLY A 54 1.99 8.78 -5.16
C GLY A 54 3.00 9.35 -6.14
N SER A 55 3.26 10.66 -6.09
CA SER A 55 4.22 11.35 -6.96
C SER A 55 5.66 11.29 -6.45
N THR A 56 5.87 11.06 -5.15
CA THR A 56 7.19 11.08 -4.53
C THR A 56 7.62 9.69 -4.04
N SER A 57 8.85 9.28 -4.40
CA SER A 57 9.45 8.05 -3.89
C SER A 57 9.81 8.19 -2.40
N GLY A 58 9.56 7.12 -1.64
CA GLY A 58 9.98 7.05 -0.23
C GLY A 58 11.44 6.63 -0.05
N ARG A 59 12.18 6.34 -1.13
CA ARG A 59 13.56 5.87 -1.08
C ARG A 59 14.50 6.94 -0.51
N ASP A 60 14.38 8.15 -1.06
CA ASP A 60 15.31 9.25 -0.78
C ASP A 60 14.61 10.41 -0.05
N THR A 61 13.33 10.28 0.26
CA THR A 61 12.55 11.36 0.88
C THR A 61 11.56 10.86 1.93
N ASP A 62 11.40 11.65 2.99
CA ASP A 62 10.34 11.46 3.97
C ASP A 62 9.02 12.04 3.44
N LYS A 63 8.32 11.23 2.63
CA LYS A 63 7.02 11.59 2.07
C LYS A 63 5.88 11.61 3.09
N ILE A 64 6.04 10.95 4.24
CA ILE A 64 5.05 10.96 5.32
C ILE A 64 5.04 12.34 5.98
N LYS A 65 6.22 12.86 6.31
CA LYS A 65 6.37 14.22 6.83
C LYS A 65 5.87 15.26 5.83
N LYS A 66 6.18 15.11 4.53
CA LYS A 66 5.71 16.02 3.48
C LYS A 66 4.20 16.01 3.28
N SER A 67 3.54 14.85 3.43
CA SER A 67 2.09 14.74 3.26
C SER A 67 1.30 15.27 4.46
N GLY A 68 1.95 15.51 5.59
CA GLY A 68 1.31 15.96 6.83
C GLY A 68 0.49 14.87 7.53
N LEU A 69 0.55 13.62 7.04
CA LEU A 69 -0.10 12.50 7.69
C LEU A 69 0.63 12.14 8.98
N LYS A 70 -0.14 11.88 10.05
CA LYS A 70 0.39 11.45 11.33
C LYS A 70 0.34 9.93 11.43
N PRO A 71 1.48 9.22 11.40
CA PRO A 71 1.49 7.77 11.53
C PRO A 71 1.05 7.36 12.94
N ILE A 72 0.37 6.22 13.02
CA ILE A 72 0.02 5.52 14.26
C ILE A 72 0.60 4.11 14.18
N GLU A 73 1.34 3.71 15.20
CA GLU A 73 1.88 2.35 15.28
C GLU A 73 0.78 1.34 15.58
N LEU A 74 0.83 0.22 14.88
CA LEU A 74 -0.04 -0.93 15.09
C LEU A 74 0.82 -2.20 15.26
N PRO A 75 0.28 -3.28 15.85
CA PRO A 75 0.93 -4.57 15.80
C PRO A 75 1.18 -5.00 14.35
N ASN A 76 2.44 -5.15 13.96
CA ASN A 76 2.87 -5.53 12.61
C ASN A 76 2.53 -4.52 11.49
N GLY A 77 2.50 -3.22 11.80
CA GLY A 77 2.36 -2.21 10.76
C GLY A 77 2.15 -0.79 11.25
N VAL A 78 1.81 0.09 10.31
CA VAL A 78 1.53 1.51 10.57
C VAL A 78 0.19 1.88 9.92
N SER A 79 -0.61 2.65 10.64
CA SER A 79 -1.79 3.34 10.13
C SER A 79 -1.57 4.86 10.16
N TYR A 80 -2.60 5.64 9.85
CA TYR A 80 -2.61 7.08 9.99
C TYR A 80 -3.78 7.51 10.87
N SER A 81 -3.62 8.56 11.66
CA SER A 81 -4.68 9.06 12.56
C SER A 81 -5.97 9.48 11.87
N VAL A 82 -5.92 9.64 10.55
CA VAL A 82 -7.03 10.07 9.71
C VAL A 82 -7.61 8.92 8.89
N ALA A 83 -7.07 7.70 9.01
CA ALA A 83 -7.60 6.53 8.31
C ALA A 83 -8.97 6.16 8.88
N GLU A 84 -9.95 5.99 8.00
CA GLU A 84 -11.30 5.51 8.36
C GLU A 84 -11.26 4.02 8.69
N GLU A 85 -10.47 3.27 7.93
CA GLU A 85 -10.23 1.85 8.15
C GLU A 85 -8.76 1.50 7.87
N THR A 86 -8.25 0.49 8.56
CA THR A 86 -6.93 -0.07 8.28
C THR A 86 -6.94 -1.58 8.37
N PHE A 87 -6.45 -2.23 7.32
CA PHE A 87 -6.24 -3.67 7.28
C PHE A 87 -4.76 -3.96 7.48
N ILE A 88 -4.46 -4.87 8.42
CA ILE A 88 -3.12 -5.42 8.62
C ILE A 88 -3.07 -6.75 7.90
N CYS A 89 -2.22 -6.85 6.89
CA CYS A 89 -2.19 -7.96 5.96
C CYS A 89 -0.84 -8.68 6.06
N LYS A 90 -0.90 -10.00 6.23
CA LYS A 90 0.27 -10.88 6.11
C LYS A 90 0.43 -11.28 4.65
N LYS A 91 1.63 -11.14 4.10
CA LYS A 91 1.97 -11.56 2.74
C LYS A 91 1.88 -13.08 2.63
N LEU A 92 0.98 -13.57 1.78
CA LEU A 92 0.80 -15.01 1.51
C LEU A 92 1.57 -15.47 0.28
N TYR A 93 1.48 -14.70 -0.80
CA TYR A 93 2.12 -14.99 -2.08
C TYR A 93 2.59 -13.70 -2.75
N LYS A 94 3.68 -13.81 -3.52
CA LYS A 94 4.14 -12.78 -4.45
C LYS A 94 4.37 -13.44 -5.80
N GLN A 95 3.82 -12.85 -6.84
CA GLN A 95 3.98 -13.33 -8.22
C GLN A 95 4.33 -12.16 -9.14
N THR A 96 5.35 -12.34 -9.97
CA THR A 96 5.63 -11.41 -11.07
C THR A 96 4.66 -11.71 -12.21
N LEU A 97 3.90 -10.70 -12.63
CA LEU A 97 2.99 -10.79 -13.78
C LEU A 97 3.66 -10.16 -15.00
N ILE A 98 3.70 -10.91 -16.10
CA ILE A 98 4.08 -10.41 -17.41
C ILE A 98 2.79 -10.08 -18.16
N ILE A 99 2.57 -8.79 -18.42
CA ILE A 99 1.36 -8.32 -19.10
C ILE A 99 1.67 -8.23 -20.59
N TYR A 100 1.10 -9.15 -21.38
CA TYR A 100 1.10 -9.05 -22.83
C TYR A 100 -0.12 -8.23 -23.25
N LEU A 101 0.09 -6.95 -23.56
CA LEU A 101 -0.95 -6.14 -24.20
C LEU A 101 -1.08 -6.60 -25.65
N ARG A 102 -2.09 -7.42 -25.95
CA ARG A 102 -2.61 -7.55 -27.30
C ARG A 102 -3.66 -6.46 -27.47
N ILE A 103 -3.25 -5.36 -28.07
CA ILE A 103 -4.16 -4.31 -28.57
C ILE A 103 -4.54 -4.69 -29.99
#